data_AF-A0A3F2RTK0-F1
#
_entry.id   AF-A0A3F2RTK0-F1
#
_cell.length_a   1.000
_cell.length_b   1.000
_cell.length_c   1.000
_cell.angle_alpha   90.00
_cell.angle_beta   90.00
_cell.angle_gamma   90.00
#
_symmetry.space_group_name_H-M   'P 1'
#
loop_
_entity.id
_entity.type
_entity.pdbx_description
1 polymer ?
#
loop_
_entity_poly.entity_id
_entity_poly.type
_entity_poly.pdbx_seq_one_letter_code
_entity_poly.pdbx_strand_id
1 'polypeptide(L)'
;MRDLCVRRPVGDLPCRLGCGQVYKGGAHELLALEQTRLAHEQDDCELPEVHVYKVPRDTKLLKLQAWGAGGGSGLLRSQTVGHGGGGAFVEVICQVFPGETLYFSVGSGGSSGAFARMVECPDDKEDEAKTSKAVKKVPGGIRIDIQVSTAAGGHPGGGQGHSGNKESACGGGGGFTSVYRQGAFGIEHILIAAGGGGGGTCRDGGGGGLCKAQKPREGDEPRCGRPGSDVAGGCAGKCDEFNPICKFVGTNGISLQGGDGAEFGGGGGGGLFGGGGGGFSPGIAGGGGGGSSYVNASLVDPKSVRVEAGKAMKSGGMEENPPQSVRSAYWDLVDGLAGEGGTGSTRMPARGNHGGVRLAKPGFFNDMKFQR
;
A
#
# COMPACT_ATOMS: atom_id res chain seq x y z
N MET A 1 -29.81 36.95 12.69
CA MET A 1 -29.44 35.55 12.42
C MET A 1 -29.69 35.31 10.94
N ARG A 2 -28.71 34.81 10.18
CA ARG A 2 -28.91 34.46 8.77
C ARG A 2 -29.51 33.06 8.74
N ASP A 3 -30.76 32.95 8.29
CA ASP A 3 -31.42 31.66 8.08
C ASP A 3 -30.64 30.86 7.05
N LEU A 4 -29.95 29.81 7.51
CA LEU A 4 -29.27 28.86 6.64
C LEU A 4 -30.33 27.98 5.97
N CYS A 5 -30.42 28.11 4.65
CA CYS A 5 -31.37 27.37 3.81
C CYS A 5 -31.22 25.85 4.03
N VAL A 6 -32.30 25.21 4.51
CA VAL A 6 -32.39 23.80 4.93
C VAL A 6 -32.05 22.79 3.81
N ARG A 7 -32.12 23.23 2.55
CA ARG A 7 -31.83 22.42 1.35
C ARG A 7 -30.43 22.62 0.77
N ARG A 8 -29.55 23.40 1.41
CA ARG A 8 -28.19 23.56 0.90
C ARG A 8 -27.46 22.21 1.02
N PRO A 9 -26.85 21.69 -0.07
CA PRO A 9 -26.06 20.47 0.01
C PRO A 9 -24.89 20.71 0.96
N VAL A 10 -24.64 19.76 1.85
CA VAL A 10 -23.40 19.73 2.65
C VAL A 10 -22.29 19.34 1.69
N GLY A 11 -21.10 19.91 1.87
CA GLY A 11 -19.92 19.43 1.14
C GLY A 11 -19.74 17.93 1.37
N ASP A 12 -19.27 17.23 0.34
CA ASP A 12 -18.96 15.80 0.38
C ASP A 12 -18.24 15.46 1.70
N LEU A 13 -18.79 14.51 2.46
CA LEU A 13 -18.24 14.09 3.75
C LEU A 13 -17.48 12.77 3.54
N PRO A 14 -16.16 12.80 3.25
CA PRO A 14 -15.39 11.58 3.05
C PRO A 14 -15.18 10.84 4.38
N CYS A 15 -15.03 9.52 4.29
CA CYS A 15 -14.48 8.70 5.36
C CYS A 15 -13.09 9.21 5.76
N ARG A 16 -12.86 9.40 7.05
CA ARG A 16 -11.59 9.89 7.61
C ARG A 16 -10.49 8.83 7.54
N LEU A 17 -10.87 7.56 7.45
CA LEU A 17 -9.93 6.44 7.32
C LEU A 17 -9.41 6.27 5.88
N GLY A 18 -10.01 6.95 4.90
CA GLY A 18 -9.48 7.03 3.54
C GLY A 18 -9.93 5.92 2.59
N CYS A 19 -11.05 5.24 2.84
CA CYS A 19 -11.56 4.14 2.00
C CYS A 19 -12.15 4.60 0.66
N GLY A 20 -12.14 5.90 0.39
CA GLY A 20 -12.82 6.47 -0.76
C GLY A 20 -14.34 6.56 -0.62
N GLN A 21 -14.94 6.07 0.48
CA GLN A 21 -16.37 6.21 0.75
C GLN A 21 -16.72 7.68 1.05
N VAL A 22 -17.69 8.23 0.33
CA VAL A 22 -18.13 9.62 0.46
C VAL A 22 -19.62 9.66 0.78
N TYR A 23 -19.96 10.29 1.90
CA TYR A 23 -21.33 10.48 2.35
C TYR A 23 -21.86 11.82 1.85
N LYS A 24 -22.94 11.79 1.05
CA LYS A 24 -23.57 12.97 0.43
C LYS A 24 -24.99 13.14 0.95
N GLY A 25 -25.37 14.38 1.29
CA GLY A 25 -26.73 14.71 1.69
C GLY A 25 -26.93 16.19 2.03
N GLY A 26 -28.13 16.53 2.50
CA GLY A 26 -28.53 17.91 2.80
C GLY A 26 -28.10 18.37 4.19
N ALA A 27 -28.06 19.68 4.44
CA ALA A 27 -27.67 20.25 5.75
C ALA A 27 -28.52 19.75 6.94
N HIS A 28 -29.77 19.34 6.67
CA HIS A 28 -30.66 18.75 7.66
C HIS A 28 -30.29 17.30 8.04
N GLU A 29 -29.48 16.62 7.23
CA GLU A 29 -29.02 15.23 7.45
C GLU A 29 -27.61 15.19 8.02
N LEU A 30 -26.95 16.32 8.26
CA LEU A 30 -25.53 16.37 8.62
C LEU A 30 -25.19 15.53 9.86
N LEU A 31 -26.00 15.60 10.91
CA LEU A 31 -25.83 14.78 12.12
C LEU A 31 -26.00 13.28 11.84
N ALA A 32 -26.96 12.91 10.98
CA ALA A 32 -27.17 11.52 10.58
C ALA A 32 -26.04 11.01 9.70
N LEU A 33 -25.56 11.82 8.73
CA LEU A 33 -24.40 11.50 7.90
C LEU A 33 -23.12 11.35 8.74
N GLU A 34 -22.93 12.16 9.79
CA GLU A 34 -21.81 11.99 10.71
C GLU A 34 -21.91 10.71 11.54
N GLN A 35 -23.12 10.35 11.99
CA GLN A 35 -23.37 9.08 12.67
C GLN A 35 -23.14 7.88 11.75
N THR A 36 -23.59 7.94 10.50
CA THR A 36 -23.36 6.90 9.50
C THR A 36 -21.88 6.78 9.13
N ARG A 37 -21.17 7.91 8.97
CA ARG A 37 -19.71 7.91 8.77
C ARG A 37 -19.00 7.28 9.97
N LEU A 38 -19.39 7.63 11.20
CA LEU A 38 -18.80 7.05 12.41
C LEU A 38 -19.07 5.56 12.55
N ALA A 39 -20.29 5.11 12.27
CA ALA A 39 -20.64 3.69 12.28
C ALA A 39 -19.83 2.92 11.22
N HIS A 40 -19.70 3.48 10.02
CA HIS A 40 -18.82 2.91 9.02
C HIS A 40 -17.36 2.88 9.52
N GLU A 41 -16.82 3.99 10.00
CA GLU A 41 -15.43 4.07 10.49
C GLU A 41 -15.15 3.10 11.66
N GLN A 42 -16.16 2.74 12.45
CA GLN A 42 -16.03 1.83 13.58
C GLN A 42 -16.22 0.36 13.21
N ASP A 43 -17.25 0.05 12.39
CA ASP A 43 -17.75 -1.32 12.25
C ASP A 43 -17.63 -1.87 10.82
N ASP A 44 -17.78 -1.02 9.79
CA ASP A 44 -17.90 -1.46 8.39
C ASP A 44 -16.71 -1.05 7.49
N CYS A 45 -15.80 -0.21 8.00
CA CYS A 45 -14.68 0.25 7.21
C CYS A 45 -13.66 -0.87 7.13
N GLU A 46 -13.42 -1.37 5.91
CA GLU A 46 -12.39 -2.39 5.61
C GLU A 46 -10.95 -1.90 5.85
N LEU A 47 -10.79 -0.67 6.35
CA LEU A 47 -9.51 -0.03 6.69
C LEU A 47 -9.21 0.08 8.20
N PRO A 48 -9.78 -0.74 9.09
CA PRO A 48 -9.73 -0.42 10.50
C PRO A 48 -8.38 -0.88 11.02
N GLU A 49 -7.41 0.02 11.11
CA GLU A 49 -6.30 -0.16 12.07
C GLU A 49 -5.67 1.21 12.41
N VAL A 50 -6.53 2.21 12.62
CA VAL A 50 -6.11 3.45 13.28
C VAL A 50 -6.19 3.26 14.79
N HIS A 51 -5.05 2.98 15.42
CA HIS A 51 -4.96 2.86 16.88
C HIS A 51 -4.78 4.23 17.53
N VAL A 52 -5.47 4.45 18.64
CA VAL A 52 -5.43 5.69 19.39
C VAL A 52 -4.67 5.47 20.69
N TYR A 53 -3.68 6.31 20.97
CA TYR A 53 -2.95 6.30 22.24
C TYR A 53 -2.97 7.67 22.89
N LYS A 54 -3.51 7.69 24.11
CA LYS A 54 -3.51 8.88 24.95
C LYS A 54 -2.26 8.91 25.81
N VAL A 55 -1.48 9.98 25.68
CA VAL A 55 -0.21 10.13 26.40
C VAL A 55 -0.49 10.25 27.91
N PRO A 56 0.11 9.37 28.74
CA PRO A 56 -0.05 9.43 30.19
C PRO A 56 0.48 10.73 30.78
N ARG A 57 -0.02 11.10 31.97
CA ARG A 57 0.27 12.39 32.61
C ARG A 57 1.76 12.64 32.87
N ASP A 58 2.54 11.57 33.09
CA ASP A 58 3.96 11.67 33.47
C ASP A 58 4.91 11.41 32.29
N THR A 59 4.39 11.33 31.06
CA THR A 59 5.19 11.01 29.87
C THR A 59 5.44 12.25 29.03
N LYS A 60 6.71 12.57 28.79
CA LYS A 60 7.15 13.70 27.95
C LYS A 60 7.97 13.29 26.72
N LEU A 61 8.39 12.03 26.69
CA LEU A 61 9.17 11.43 25.62
C LEU A 61 8.62 10.05 25.35
N LEU A 62 8.55 9.67 24.07
CA LEU A 62 8.27 8.30 23.66
C LEU A 62 9.31 7.89 22.62
N LYS A 63 9.77 6.64 22.72
CA LYS A 63 10.49 6.01 21.63
C LYS A 63 9.48 5.26 20.77
N LEU A 64 9.46 5.56 19.49
CA LEU A 64 8.57 4.96 18.50
C LEU A 64 9.42 4.16 17.50
N GLN A 65 8.98 2.94 17.23
CA GLN A 65 9.51 2.06 16.19
C GLN A 65 8.35 1.67 15.28
N ALA A 66 8.51 1.83 13.98
CA ALA A 66 7.47 1.52 12.99
C ALA A 66 8.04 0.75 11.82
N TRP A 67 7.30 -0.25 11.36
CA TRP A 67 7.57 -1.02 10.15
C TRP A 67 6.43 -0.79 9.16
N GLY A 68 6.76 -0.44 7.92
CA GLY A 68 5.81 -0.47 6.81
C GLY A 68 5.46 -1.90 6.43
N ALA A 69 4.38 -2.09 5.69
CA ALA A 69 3.93 -3.43 5.30
C ALA A 69 4.73 -4.01 4.13
N GLY A 70 4.74 -5.33 4.00
CA GLY A 70 5.32 -6.02 2.86
C GLY A 70 4.38 -6.05 1.65
N GLY A 71 4.96 -6.09 0.45
CA GLY A 71 4.21 -6.33 -0.78
C GLY A 71 3.80 -7.81 -0.93
N GLY A 72 2.78 -8.08 -1.74
CA GLY A 72 2.38 -9.43 -2.12
C GLY A 72 3.30 -10.00 -3.21
N SER A 73 3.37 -11.32 -3.31
CA SER A 73 4.18 -12.01 -4.32
C SER A 73 3.39 -12.18 -5.62
N GLY A 74 4.12 -12.24 -6.74
CA GLY A 74 3.62 -12.71 -8.02
C GLY A 74 4.13 -14.12 -8.35
N LEU A 75 3.62 -14.68 -9.45
CA LEU A 75 3.88 -16.06 -9.87
C LEU A 75 3.71 -16.19 -11.38
N LEU A 76 4.72 -16.74 -12.06
CA LEU A 76 4.54 -17.42 -13.34
C LEU A 76 4.31 -18.91 -13.05
N ARG A 77 3.10 -19.40 -13.33
CA ARG A 77 2.65 -20.73 -12.94
C ARG A 77 3.68 -21.81 -13.30
N SER A 78 4.10 -22.57 -12.29
CA SER A 78 5.05 -23.68 -12.42
C SER A 78 6.44 -23.32 -12.96
N GLN A 79 6.80 -22.03 -13.05
CA GLN A 79 8.09 -21.60 -13.60
C GLN A 79 8.90 -20.75 -12.63
N THR A 80 8.42 -19.55 -12.31
CA THR A 80 9.18 -18.54 -11.54
C THR A 80 8.27 -17.79 -10.59
N VAL A 81 8.87 -17.20 -9.55
CA VAL A 81 8.17 -16.41 -8.53
C VAL A 81 8.85 -15.05 -8.46
N GLY A 82 8.08 -13.99 -8.34
CA GLY A 82 8.56 -12.69 -7.88
C GLY A 82 8.07 -12.47 -6.46
N HIS A 83 9.00 -12.34 -5.51
CA HIS A 83 8.67 -12.08 -4.12
C HIS A 83 8.19 -10.64 -3.92
N GLY A 84 7.35 -10.42 -2.91
CA GLY A 84 7.04 -9.07 -2.48
C GLY A 84 8.24 -8.41 -1.80
N GLY A 85 8.37 -7.10 -1.93
CA GLY A 85 9.36 -6.31 -1.19
C GLY A 85 8.97 -6.16 0.28
N GLY A 86 9.94 -6.18 1.19
CA GLY A 86 9.71 -5.89 2.61
C GLY A 86 9.56 -4.38 2.87
N GLY A 87 8.82 -4.01 3.91
CA GLY A 87 8.62 -2.63 4.32
C GLY A 87 9.87 -2.00 4.97
N ALA A 88 9.91 -0.67 5.01
CA ALA A 88 10.95 0.08 5.69
C ALA A 88 10.74 0.10 7.21
N PHE A 89 11.82 0.35 7.94
CA PHE A 89 11.82 0.58 9.38
C PHE A 89 12.18 2.02 9.71
N VAL A 90 11.46 2.60 10.66
CA VAL A 90 11.70 3.95 11.19
C VAL A 90 11.70 3.91 12.72
N GLU A 91 12.74 4.44 13.33
CA GLU A 91 12.86 4.64 14.77
C GLU A 91 13.13 6.12 15.08
N VAL A 92 12.40 6.66 16.07
CA VAL A 92 12.58 8.02 16.56
C VAL A 92 12.26 8.11 18.05
N ILE A 93 12.85 9.09 18.73
CA ILE A 93 12.39 9.57 20.04
C ILE A 93 11.65 10.88 19.81
N CYS A 94 10.34 10.89 20.05
CA CYS A 94 9.50 12.08 19.90
C CYS A 94 9.20 12.75 21.25
N GLN A 95 9.09 14.08 21.21
CA GLN A 95 8.57 14.84 22.35
C GLN A 95 7.06 14.79 22.35
N VAL A 96 6.49 14.45 23.50
CA VAL A 96 5.05 14.32 23.69
C VAL A 96 4.54 15.17 24.84
N PHE A 97 3.28 15.55 24.76
CA PHE A 97 2.60 16.32 25.80
C PHE A 97 1.64 15.44 26.61
N PRO A 98 1.70 15.50 27.95
CA PRO A 98 0.71 14.86 28.81
C PRO A 98 -0.74 15.11 28.37
N GLY A 99 -1.49 14.04 28.12
CA GLY A 99 -2.88 14.09 27.71
C GLY A 99 -3.13 14.31 26.21
N GLU A 100 -2.09 14.53 25.40
CA GLU A 100 -2.25 14.56 23.94
C GLU A 100 -2.61 13.16 23.40
N THR A 101 -3.11 13.13 22.16
CA THR A 101 -3.53 11.90 21.49
C THR A 101 -2.68 11.67 20.25
N LEU A 102 -2.07 10.50 20.19
CA LEU A 102 -1.36 9.99 19.02
C LEU A 102 -2.24 8.99 18.29
N TYR A 103 -2.17 9.02 16.97
CA TYR A 103 -2.84 8.09 16.07
C TYR A 103 -1.79 7.28 15.32
N PHE A 104 -2.00 5.98 15.24
CA PHE A 104 -1.16 5.05 14.51
C PHE A 104 -1.98 4.44 13.40
N SER A 105 -1.60 4.63 12.15
CA SER A 105 -2.16 3.89 11.03
C SER A 105 -1.17 2.81 10.63
N VAL A 106 -1.56 1.55 10.76
CA VAL A 106 -0.71 0.40 10.44
C VAL A 106 -0.96 -0.04 9.01
N GLY A 107 0.11 -0.18 8.22
CA GLY A 107 0.01 -0.68 6.85
C GLY A 107 -0.38 -2.14 6.80
N SER A 108 -1.32 -2.49 5.94
CA SER A 108 -1.67 -3.86 5.63
C SER A 108 -0.75 -4.42 4.54
N GLY A 109 -0.52 -5.73 4.61
CA GLY A 109 0.25 -6.43 3.58
C GLY A 109 -0.44 -6.38 2.22
N GLY A 110 0.34 -6.30 1.15
CA GLY A 110 -0.18 -6.35 -0.22
C GLY A 110 -0.76 -7.73 -0.55
N SER A 111 -1.84 -7.78 -1.32
CA SER A 111 -2.49 -9.04 -1.69
C SER A 111 -1.60 -9.89 -2.59
N SER A 112 -1.71 -11.22 -2.44
CA SER A 112 -1.07 -12.16 -3.36
C SER A 112 -1.58 -11.96 -4.79
N GLY A 113 -0.72 -12.20 -5.78
CA GLY A 113 -1.13 -12.12 -7.18
C GLY A 113 -2.32 -13.03 -7.51
N ALA A 114 -3.22 -12.53 -8.35
CA ALA A 114 -4.38 -13.26 -8.83
C ALA A 114 -4.23 -13.56 -10.33
N PHE A 115 -4.69 -14.72 -10.79
CA PHE A 115 -4.70 -15.08 -12.21
C PHE A 115 -5.96 -14.57 -12.90
N ALA A 116 -5.84 -14.23 -14.19
CA ALA A 116 -6.97 -13.76 -14.98
C ALA A 116 -8.03 -14.86 -15.15
N ARG A 117 -9.29 -14.45 -15.29
CA ARG A 117 -10.42 -15.35 -15.55
C ARG A 117 -10.85 -15.26 -17.01
N MET A 118 -11.17 -16.39 -17.61
CA MET A 118 -11.85 -16.42 -18.92
C MET A 118 -13.34 -16.48 -18.65
N VAL A 119 -14.07 -15.53 -19.22
CA VAL A 119 -15.52 -15.43 -19.10
C VAL A 119 -16.11 -15.65 -20.49
N GLU A 120 -17.09 -16.54 -20.57
CA GLU A 120 -17.92 -16.71 -21.76
C GLU A 120 -18.95 -15.59 -21.77
N CYS A 121 -18.86 -14.71 -22.75
CA CYS A 121 -19.88 -13.71 -22.99
C CYS A 121 -20.87 -14.29 -24.00
N PRO A 122 -22.14 -14.52 -23.61
CA PRO A 122 -23.19 -14.78 -24.58
C PRO A 122 -23.27 -13.57 -25.53
N ASP A 123 -23.57 -13.83 -26.80
CA ASP A 123 -23.80 -12.83 -27.84
C ASP A 123 -25.15 -12.09 -27.60
N ASP A 124 -25.32 -11.51 -26.41
CA ASP A 124 -26.50 -10.69 -26.11
C ASP A 124 -26.24 -9.27 -26.58
N LYS A 125 -27.15 -8.80 -27.44
CA LYS A 125 -27.12 -7.51 -28.11
C LYS A 125 -27.16 -6.39 -27.08
N GLU A 126 -26.04 -5.77 -26.76
CA GLU A 126 -25.93 -4.37 -26.32
C GLU A 126 -24.47 -4.05 -25.93
N ASP A 127 -23.63 -3.76 -26.92
CA ASP A 127 -22.41 -2.96 -26.71
C ASP A 127 -22.11 -2.22 -28.02
N GLU A 128 -22.99 -1.28 -28.36
CA GLU A 128 -22.66 -0.22 -29.31
C GLU A 128 -21.72 0.79 -28.63
N ALA A 129 -20.43 0.46 -28.56
CA ALA A 129 -19.40 1.42 -28.19
C ALA A 129 -18.15 1.27 -29.07
N LYS A 130 -18.22 1.94 -30.23
CA LYS A 130 -17.11 2.62 -30.94
C LYS A 130 -15.76 1.88 -30.93
N THR A 131 -15.60 0.88 -31.77
CA THR A 131 -14.28 0.59 -32.37
C THR A 131 -14.43 0.18 -33.83
N SER A 132 -13.93 1.05 -34.70
CA SER A 132 -13.91 0.88 -36.14
C SER A 132 -12.94 -0.23 -36.54
N LYS A 133 -13.43 -1.46 -36.62
CA LYS A 133 -12.96 -2.52 -37.53
C LYS A 133 -13.98 -3.66 -37.49
N ALA A 134 -14.78 -3.77 -38.55
CA ALA A 134 -15.79 -4.81 -38.69
C ALA A 134 -15.14 -6.20 -38.77
N VAL A 135 -15.05 -6.88 -37.63
CA VAL A 135 -14.73 -8.32 -37.58
C VAL A 135 -15.99 -9.08 -38.02
N LYS A 136 -15.86 -9.95 -39.02
CA LYS A 136 -16.97 -10.79 -39.52
C LYS A 136 -17.55 -11.60 -38.36
N LYS A 137 -18.80 -11.31 -37.97
CA LYS A 137 -19.54 -12.06 -36.96
C LYS A 137 -19.91 -13.44 -37.51
N VAL A 138 -19.51 -14.50 -36.80
CA VAL A 138 -19.98 -15.88 -37.05
C VAL A 138 -21.19 -16.12 -36.14
N PRO A 139 -22.39 -16.42 -36.67
CA PRO A 139 -23.58 -16.64 -35.84
C PRO A 139 -23.41 -17.86 -34.93
N GLY A 140 -23.63 -17.70 -33.62
CA GLY A 140 -23.51 -18.78 -32.62
C GLY A 140 -22.12 -18.97 -32.03
N GLY A 141 -21.20 -18.02 -32.25
CA GLY A 141 -19.89 -18.04 -31.60
C GLY A 141 -19.97 -17.58 -30.15
N ILE A 142 -19.44 -18.35 -29.21
CA ILE A 142 -19.21 -17.89 -27.84
C ILE A 142 -17.99 -16.97 -27.86
N ARG A 143 -18.15 -15.71 -27.49
CA ARG A 143 -17.01 -14.80 -27.30
C ARG A 143 -16.38 -15.09 -25.93
N ILE A 144 -15.13 -15.52 -25.93
CA ILE A 144 -14.34 -15.66 -24.70
C ILE A 144 -13.61 -14.35 -24.47
N ASP A 145 -13.95 -13.63 -23.40
CA ASP A 145 -13.20 -12.44 -22.96
C ASP A 145 -12.27 -12.80 -21.80
N ILE A 146 -11.12 -12.14 -21.74
CA ILE A 146 -10.16 -12.29 -20.66
C ILE A 146 -10.32 -11.11 -19.71
N GLN A 147 -10.87 -11.41 -18.53
CA GLN A 147 -10.98 -10.46 -17.45
C GLN A 147 -9.65 -10.39 -16.70
N VAL A 148 -8.98 -9.24 -16.83
CA VAL A 148 -7.75 -8.93 -16.09
C VAL A 148 -8.02 -9.07 -14.60
N SER A 149 -7.17 -9.82 -13.91
CA SER A 149 -7.24 -9.95 -12.47
C SER A 149 -6.47 -8.84 -11.79
N THR A 150 -6.96 -8.44 -10.61
CA THR A 150 -6.40 -7.38 -9.80
C THR A 150 -6.07 -7.94 -8.41
N ALA A 151 -4.83 -7.75 -7.98
CA ALA A 151 -4.40 -7.97 -6.60
C ALA A 151 -4.39 -6.62 -5.88
N ALA A 152 -5.20 -6.48 -4.85
CA ALA A 152 -5.33 -5.24 -4.10
C ALA A 152 -4.00 -4.87 -3.41
N GLY A 153 -3.66 -3.58 -3.48
CA GLY A 153 -2.62 -3.00 -2.65
C GLY A 153 -3.00 -3.01 -1.17
N GLY A 154 -1.99 -3.04 -0.31
CA GLY A 154 -2.16 -2.95 1.13
C GLY A 154 -2.56 -1.54 1.54
N HIS A 155 -3.50 -1.44 2.47
CA HIS A 155 -3.98 -0.16 2.97
C HIS A 155 -3.19 0.31 4.21
N PRO A 156 -2.85 1.59 4.37
CA PRO A 156 -3.04 2.67 3.42
C PRO A 156 -1.98 2.71 2.33
N GLY A 157 -2.41 3.06 1.12
CA GLY A 157 -1.53 3.62 0.10
C GLY A 157 -0.76 2.63 -0.76
N GLY A 158 -0.99 1.32 -0.68
CA GLY A 158 -0.41 0.34 -1.61
C GLY A 158 -1.08 0.42 -2.98
N GLY A 159 -0.29 0.29 -4.06
CA GLY A 159 -0.76 0.20 -5.43
C GLY A 159 -1.20 -1.22 -5.80
N GLN A 160 -2.04 -1.33 -6.83
CA GLN A 160 -2.61 -2.60 -7.29
C GLN A 160 -1.66 -3.34 -8.24
N GLY A 161 -1.64 -4.67 -8.14
CA GLY A 161 -0.98 -5.54 -9.11
C GLY A 161 -1.98 -6.12 -10.10
N HIS A 162 -1.59 -6.32 -11.35
CA HIS A 162 -2.50 -6.82 -12.38
C HIS A 162 -1.96 -8.04 -13.12
N SER A 163 -2.86 -8.85 -13.67
CA SER A 163 -2.50 -9.93 -14.58
C SER A 163 -3.55 -10.16 -15.65
N GLY A 164 -3.14 -10.09 -16.91
CA GLY A 164 -4.00 -10.28 -18.07
C GLY A 164 -4.09 -11.71 -18.62
N ASN A 165 -3.54 -12.72 -17.95
CA ASN A 165 -3.64 -14.12 -18.42
C ASN A 165 -3.70 -15.15 -17.28
N LYS A 166 -3.91 -16.42 -17.65
CA LYS A 166 -4.06 -17.56 -16.73
C LYS A 166 -2.76 -18.09 -16.13
N GLU A 167 -1.62 -17.65 -16.65
CA GLU A 167 -0.28 -18.16 -16.31
C GLU A 167 0.51 -17.17 -15.43
N SER A 168 0.16 -15.90 -15.48
CA SER A 168 0.78 -14.79 -14.77
C SER A 168 -0.11 -14.34 -13.63
N ALA A 169 0.51 -14.06 -12.49
CA ALA A 169 -0.07 -13.38 -11.35
C ALA A 169 0.94 -12.35 -10.83
N CYS A 170 0.52 -11.11 -10.57
CA CYS A 170 1.37 -10.06 -9.98
C CYS A 170 0.74 -9.56 -8.67
N GLY A 171 1.56 -9.40 -7.64
CA GLY A 171 1.12 -9.00 -6.30
C GLY A 171 0.88 -7.50 -6.16
N GLY A 172 0.05 -7.13 -5.19
CA GLY A 172 -0.15 -5.73 -4.79
C GLY A 172 1.02 -5.20 -3.95
N GLY A 173 1.23 -3.88 -3.96
CA GLY A 173 2.19 -3.23 -3.07
C GLY A 173 1.69 -3.19 -1.63
N GLY A 174 2.58 -3.11 -0.64
CA GLY A 174 2.25 -2.99 0.77
C GLY A 174 1.88 -1.56 1.17
N GLY A 175 1.04 -1.44 2.20
CA GLY A 175 0.67 -0.16 2.78
C GLY A 175 1.79 0.46 3.63
N PHE A 176 1.73 1.78 3.83
CA PHE A 176 2.64 2.47 4.73
C PHE A 176 2.11 2.46 6.17
N THR A 177 3.02 2.52 7.13
CA THR A 177 2.68 2.71 8.54
C THR A 177 3.01 4.13 8.94
N SER A 178 2.10 4.85 9.59
CA SER A 178 2.33 6.23 10.02
C SER A 178 1.94 6.50 11.46
N VAL A 179 2.67 7.40 12.10
CA VAL A 179 2.32 7.95 13.41
C VAL A 179 2.09 9.43 13.23
N TYR A 180 0.94 9.91 13.67
CA TYR A 180 0.55 11.31 13.53
C TYR A 180 -0.26 11.79 14.72
N ARG A 181 -0.41 13.11 14.82
CA ARG A 181 -1.28 13.76 15.80
C ARG A 181 -2.11 14.85 15.12
N GLN A 182 -3.16 15.28 15.81
CA GLN A 182 -3.99 16.38 15.35
C GLN A 182 -3.37 17.70 15.84
N GLY A 183 -2.71 18.42 14.94
CA GLY A 183 -2.17 19.75 15.20
C GLY A 183 -3.19 20.85 14.95
N ALA A 184 -2.80 22.10 15.22
CA ALA A 184 -3.67 23.28 15.04
C ALA A 184 -4.12 23.51 13.59
N PHE A 185 -3.34 23.04 12.61
CA PHE A 185 -3.55 23.24 11.18
C PHE A 185 -3.95 21.96 10.43
N GLY A 186 -4.19 20.86 11.13
CA GLY A 186 -4.55 19.57 10.55
C GLY A 186 -3.69 18.41 11.05
N ILE A 187 -3.61 17.36 10.25
CA ILE A 187 -2.84 16.16 10.57
C ILE A 187 -1.35 16.46 10.45
N GLU A 188 -0.61 16.21 11.52
CA GLU A 188 0.83 16.37 11.57
C GLU A 188 1.47 14.98 11.70
N HIS A 189 2.08 14.49 10.60
CA HIS A 189 2.83 13.23 10.62
C HIS A 189 4.15 13.41 11.38
N ILE A 190 4.36 12.57 12.38
CA ILE A 190 5.63 12.46 13.11
C ILE A 190 6.58 11.60 12.27
N LEU A 191 6.09 10.45 11.80
CA LEU A 191 6.84 9.55 10.94
C LEU A 191 5.93 8.76 9.99
N ILE A 192 6.51 8.30 8.88
CA ILE A 192 5.94 7.34 7.92
C ILE A 192 7.02 6.30 7.59
N ALA A 193 6.73 5.04 7.84
CA ALA A 193 7.51 3.90 7.38
C ALA A 193 6.91 3.35 6.08
N ALA A 194 7.69 3.36 5.00
CA ALA A 194 7.23 2.98 3.67
C ALA A 194 6.88 1.48 3.54
N GLY A 195 5.85 1.19 2.75
CA GLY A 195 5.52 -0.16 2.31
C GLY A 195 6.42 -0.64 1.17
N GLY A 196 6.58 -1.97 1.07
CA GLY A 196 7.30 -2.62 -0.03
C GLY A 196 6.45 -2.74 -1.31
N GLY A 197 7.09 -2.82 -2.46
CA GLY A 197 6.42 -3.07 -3.75
C GLY A 197 6.00 -4.53 -3.90
N GLY A 198 4.98 -4.77 -4.71
CA GLY A 198 4.48 -6.10 -5.07
C GLY A 198 5.40 -6.80 -6.06
N GLY A 199 5.53 -8.11 -5.94
CA GLY A 199 6.28 -8.95 -6.86
C GLY A 199 5.57 -9.08 -8.20
N GLY A 200 6.35 -9.03 -9.29
CA GLY A 200 5.92 -9.47 -10.60
C GLY A 200 5.96 -11.00 -10.70
N THR A 201 5.90 -11.54 -11.92
CA THR A 201 5.94 -12.99 -12.13
C THR A 201 7.32 -13.60 -11.91
N CYS A 202 8.36 -12.89 -12.35
CA CYS A 202 9.76 -13.33 -12.29
C CYS A 202 10.69 -12.27 -11.70
N ARG A 203 10.14 -11.17 -11.19
CA ARG A 203 10.87 -10.04 -10.61
C ARG A 203 10.31 -9.71 -9.24
N ASP A 204 11.21 -9.55 -8.29
CA ASP A 204 10.85 -9.16 -6.94
C ASP A 204 10.40 -7.69 -6.90
N GLY A 205 9.50 -7.40 -5.95
CA GLY A 205 9.15 -6.04 -5.60
C GLY A 205 10.29 -5.34 -4.86
N GLY A 206 10.41 -4.02 -5.05
CA GLY A 206 11.38 -3.20 -4.33
C GLY A 206 11.02 -3.08 -2.86
N GLY A 207 12.00 -3.13 -1.96
CA GLY A 207 11.77 -2.85 -0.55
C GLY A 207 11.34 -1.40 -0.29
N GLY A 208 10.64 -1.16 0.82
CA GLY A 208 10.29 0.18 1.29
C GLY A 208 11.55 1.03 1.42
N GLY A 209 11.50 2.24 0.88
CA GLY A 209 12.64 3.13 0.71
C GLY A 209 12.98 3.98 1.93
N LEU A 210 14.18 4.54 1.90
CA LEU A 210 14.66 5.54 2.87
C LEU A 210 13.93 6.88 2.68
N CYS A 211 14.30 7.86 3.50
CA CYS A 211 13.85 9.25 3.32
C CYS A 211 14.48 9.95 2.11
N LYS A 212 15.42 9.34 1.38
CA LYS A 212 16.10 9.96 0.23
C LYS A 212 15.95 9.11 -1.01
N ALA A 213 15.88 9.77 -2.17
CA ALA A 213 15.85 9.11 -3.47
C ALA A 213 16.99 8.09 -3.64
N GLN A 214 16.64 6.86 -4.02
CA GLN A 214 17.63 5.93 -4.56
C GLN A 214 17.88 6.29 -6.03
N LYS A 215 19.12 6.63 -6.37
CA LYS A 215 19.49 6.85 -7.77
C LYS A 215 19.41 5.52 -8.55
N PRO A 216 18.89 5.53 -9.79
CA PRO A 216 18.97 4.37 -10.68
C PRO A 216 20.42 3.91 -10.79
N ARG A 217 20.64 2.61 -10.64
CA ARG A 217 21.95 1.98 -10.81
C ARG A 217 22.03 1.33 -12.17
N GLU A 218 23.24 1.23 -12.68
CA GLU A 218 23.54 0.46 -13.88
C GLU A 218 23.19 -1.02 -13.63
N GLY A 219 22.36 -1.59 -14.50
CA GLY A 219 21.81 -2.95 -14.34
C GLY A 219 20.40 -3.03 -13.74
N ASP A 220 19.81 -1.91 -13.31
CA ASP A 220 18.42 -1.92 -12.86
C ASP A 220 17.46 -2.23 -14.00
N GLU A 221 16.58 -3.21 -13.78
CA GLU A 221 15.57 -3.65 -14.74
C GLU A 221 14.59 -2.50 -15.08
N PRO A 222 14.55 -1.98 -16.33
CA PRO A 222 13.69 -0.85 -16.70
C PRO A 222 12.19 -1.13 -16.54
N ARG A 223 11.79 -2.41 -16.51
CA ARG A 223 10.40 -2.84 -16.30
C ARG A 223 9.99 -2.82 -14.83
N CYS A 224 10.91 -2.78 -13.88
CA CYS A 224 10.55 -2.65 -12.48
C CYS A 224 10.20 -1.19 -12.15
N GLY A 225 9.15 -1.01 -11.34
CA GLY A 225 8.80 0.28 -10.79
C GLY A 225 9.93 0.83 -9.91
N ARG A 226 10.11 2.15 -9.93
CA ARG A 226 11.14 2.81 -9.13
C ARG A 226 10.64 3.16 -7.74
N PRO A 227 11.53 3.20 -6.73
CA PRO A 227 11.13 3.62 -5.41
C PRO A 227 10.76 5.10 -5.37
N GLY A 228 9.90 5.47 -4.42
CA GLY A 228 9.63 6.87 -4.09
C GLY A 228 10.87 7.61 -3.59
N SER A 229 10.85 8.94 -3.67
CA SER A 229 11.90 9.83 -3.15
C SER A 229 11.38 10.74 -2.04
N ASP A 230 12.22 11.64 -1.54
CA ASP A 230 11.89 12.77 -0.67
C ASP A 230 11.04 13.86 -1.34
N VAL A 231 11.00 13.89 -2.67
CA VAL A 231 10.40 15.02 -3.42
C VAL A 231 9.33 14.60 -4.42
N ALA A 232 9.32 13.34 -4.84
CA ALA A 232 8.38 12.82 -5.82
C ALA A 232 8.17 11.31 -5.66
N GLY A 233 7.04 10.82 -6.15
CA GLY A 233 6.77 9.38 -6.23
C GLY A 233 7.64 8.68 -7.27
N GLY A 234 7.74 7.37 -7.11
CA GLY A 234 8.51 6.50 -7.98
C GLY A 234 7.89 6.41 -9.38
N CYS A 235 8.73 6.39 -10.40
CA CYS A 235 8.24 6.23 -11.77
C CYS A 235 7.84 4.78 -12.06
N ALA A 236 6.80 4.62 -12.88
CA ALA A 236 6.33 3.34 -13.36
C ALA A 236 7.42 2.64 -14.19
N GLY A 237 7.40 1.31 -14.14
CA GLY A 237 8.21 0.48 -15.01
C GLY A 237 7.83 0.66 -16.48
N LYS A 238 8.82 0.59 -17.36
CA LYS A 238 8.59 0.71 -18.80
C LYS A 238 7.74 -0.45 -19.31
N CYS A 239 6.77 -0.11 -20.15
CA CYS A 239 6.07 -1.06 -21.00
C CYS A 239 6.61 -0.98 -22.42
N ASP A 240 6.66 -2.11 -23.13
CA ASP A 240 7.04 -2.12 -24.55
C ASP A 240 5.97 -1.37 -25.38
N GLU A 241 6.35 -0.24 -25.97
CA GLU A 241 5.47 0.66 -26.73
C GLU A 241 4.90 0.01 -27.99
N PHE A 242 5.54 -1.04 -28.51
CA PHE A 242 5.13 -1.73 -29.73
C PHE A 242 4.30 -2.98 -29.48
N ASN A 243 4.00 -3.30 -28.22
CA ASN A 243 3.28 -4.51 -27.87
C ASN A 243 1.76 -4.27 -27.77
N PRO A 244 0.95 -4.80 -28.71
CA PRO A 244 -0.51 -4.64 -28.69
C PRO A 244 -1.21 -5.45 -27.59
N ILE A 245 -0.46 -6.26 -26.83
CA ILE A 245 -1.02 -7.16 -25.80
C ILE A 245 -1.38 -6.39 -24.53
N CYS A 246 -0.63 -5.33 -24.18
CA CYS A 246 -0.84 -4.61 -22.92
C CYS A 246 -1.98 -3.60 -23.06
N LYS A 247 -3.14 -3.87 -22.45
CA LYS A 247 -4.32 -3.01 -22.48
C LYS A 247 -4.10 -1.66 -21.79
N PHE A 248 -3.27 -1.64 -20.74
CA PHE A 248 -2.96 -0.43 -19.98
C PHE A 248 -1.56 -0.49 -19.35
N VAL A 249 -0.95 0.69 -19.18
CA VAL A 249 0.39 0.86 -18.61
C VAL A 249 0.33 1.11 -17.10
N GLY A 250 1.45 0.85 -16.41
CA GLY A 250 1.58 1.13 -14.99
C GLY A 250 1.61 2.63 -14.70
N THR A 251 1.27 3.00 -13.48
CA THR A 251 1.21 4.40 -13.03
C THR A 251 2.35 4.73 -12.07
N ASN A 252 2.70 6.02 -12.03
CA ASN A 252 3.68 6.52 -11.08
C ASN A 252 3.06 6.53 -9.67
N GLY A 253 3.90 6.38 -8.66
CA GLY A 253 3.49 6.69 -7.29
C GLY A 253 3.22 8.19 -7.15
N ILE A 254 2.32 8.52 -6.24
CA ILE A 254 2.02 9.90 -5.82
C ILE A 254 2.12 9.99 -4.29
N SER A 255 1.77 11.14 -3.72
CA SER A 255 1.82 11.28 -2.27
C SER A 255 0.87 10.30 -1.59
N LEU A 256 1.37 9.57 -0.58
CA LEU A 256 0.61 8.57 0.18
C LEU A 256 0.04 7.40 -0.62
N GLN A 257 0.32 7.28 -1.93
CA GLN A 257 -0.25 6.24 -2.78
C GLN A 257 0.78 5.70 -3.77
N GLY A 258 1.01 4.39 -3.72
CA GLY A 258 1.80 3.63 -4.67
C GLY A 258 1.09 3.53 -6.02
N GLY A 259 1.88 3.50 -7.08
CA GLY A 259 1.39 3.37 -8.44
C GLY A 259 0.92 1.94 -8.74
N ASP A 260 -0.07 1.83 -9.61
CA ASP A 260 -0.61 0.57 -10.06
C ASP A 260 0.28 -0.05 -11.13
N GLY A 261 0.42 -1.37 -11.11
CA GLY A 261 1.12 -2.10 -12.15
C GLY A 261 0.40 -2.02 -13.50
N ALA A 262 1.15 -2.14 -14.59
CA ALA A 262 0.60 -2.39 -15.93
C ALA A 262 -0.23 -3.68 -15.93
N GLU A 263 -0.93 -4.00 -17.04
CA GLU A 263 -1.73 -5.25 -17.15
C GLU A 263 -0.99 -6.50 -16.67
N PHE A 264 0.34 -6.50 -16.82
CA PHE A 264 1.25 -7.46 -16.20
C PHE A 264 2.32 -6.72 -15.39
N GLY A 265 2.02 -6.41 -14.14
CA GLY A 265 2.96 -5.70 -13.26
C GLY A 265 2.54 -5.73 -11.81
N GLY A 266 3.53 -5.72 -10.91
CA GLY A 266 3.31 -5.60 -9.48
C GLY A 266 2.95 -4.17 -9.06
N GLY A 267 2.17 -4.02 -7.99
CA GLY A 267 1.81 -2.70 -7.45
C GLY A 267 2.95 -2.04 -6.68
N GLY A 268 3.03 -0.71 -6.70
CA GLY A 268 4.00 0.07 -5.92
C GLY A 268 3.65 0.14 -4.43
N GLY A 269 4.64 0.23 -3.56
CA GLY A 269 4.44 0.38 -2.12
C GLY A 269 4.03 1.80 -1.71
N GLY A 270 3.25 1.92 -0.64
CA GLY A 270 2.84 3.20 -0.07
C GLY A 270 3.97 3.90 0.71
N GLY A 271 3.86 5.21 0.92
CA GLY A 271 4.84 6.00 1.68
C GLY A 271 4.52 7.49 1.57
N LEU A 272 5.37 8.38 2.09
CA LEU A 272 5.18 9.83 1.89
C LEU A 272 5.00 10.14 0.40
N PHE A 273 5.86 9.52 -0.41
CA PHE A 273 5.66 9.35 -1.83
C PHE A 273 5.69 7.85 -2.16
N GLY A 274 4.66 7.38 -2.84
CA GLY A 274 4.55 5.97 -3.22
C GLY A 274 5.59 5.56 -4.25
N GLY A 275 5.87 4.26 -4.32
CA GLY A 275 6.67 3.66 -5.37
C GLY A 275 5.88 3.54 -6.67
N GLY A 276 6.58 3.45 -7.81
CA GLY A 276 5.95 3.25 -9.11
C GLY A 276 5.47 1.82 -9.31
N GLY A 277 4.43 1.63 -10.11
CA GLY A 277 3.98 0.30 -10.51
C GLY A 277 4.95 -0.40 -11.45
N GLY A 278 4.90 -1.73 -11.50
CA GLY A 278 5.67 -2.56 -12.43
C GLY A 278 5.16 -2.44 -13.87
N GLY A 279 6.08 -2.46 -14.82
CA GLY A 279 5.82 -2.48 -16.25
C GLY A 279 5.92 -3.89 -16.85
N PHE A 280 5.81 -3.96 -18.18
CA PHE A 280 5.72 -5.23 -18.90
C PHE A 280 6.48 -5.23 -20.22
N SER A 281 7.06 -6.38 -20.55
CA SER A 281 7.44 -6.77 -21.92
C SER A 281 7.11 -8.24 -22.12
N PRO A 282 6.97 -8.74 -23.36
CA PRO A 282 6.67 -10.15 -23.61
C PRO A 282 7.52 -11.10 -22.75
N GLY A 283 6.84 -11.90 -21.92
CA GLY A 283 7.46 -12.91 -21.05
C GLY A 283 8.07 -12.40 -19.73
N ILE A 284 8.11 -11.09 -19.46
CA ILE A 284 8.71 -10.52 -18.24
C ILE A 284 7.80 -9.44 -17.64
N ALA A 285 7.24 -9.71 -16.46
CA ALA A 285 6.49 -8.75 -15.67
C ALA A 285 7.37 -8.15 -14.56
N GLY A 286 7.40 -6.82 -14.48
CA GLY A 286 8.17 -6.10 -13.48
C GLY A 286 7.51 -6.09 -12.11
N GLY A 287 8.34 -6.10 -11.05
CA GLY A 287 7.88 -5.79 -9.70
C GLY A 287 7.61 -4.30 -9.52
N GLY A 288 6.78 -3.96 -8.54
CA GLY A 288 6.56 -2.57 -8.13
C GLY A 288 7.73 -2.03 -7.30
N GLY A 289 7.91 -0.71 -7.30
CA GLY A 289 8.86 -0.02 -6.44
C GLY A 289 8.32 0.16 -5.02
N GLY A 290 9.19 0.25 -4.01
CA GLY A 290 8.78 0.60 -2.64
C GLY A 290 8.48 2.08 -2.47
N GLY A 291 7.68 2.45 -1.47
CA GLY A 291 7.42 3.86 -1.15
C GLY A 291 8.62 4.55 -0.50
N SER A 292 8.51 5.83 -0.18
CA SER A 292 9.50 6.59 0.60
C SER A 292 9.08 6.81 2.05
N SER A 293 10.05 6.69 2.95
CA SER A 293 9.83 6.95 4.37
C SER A 293 9.94 8.44 4.68
N TYR A 294 9.37 8.88 5.79
CA TYR A 294 9.41 10.27 6.23
C TYR A 294 9.55 10.37 7.75
N VAL A 295 10.28 11.39 8.21
CA VAL A 295 10.39 11.75 9.61
C VAL A 295 10.35 13.27 9.72
N ASN A 296 9.47 13.78 10.58
CA ASN A 296 9.43 15.21 10.88
C ASN A 296 10.49 15.54 11.94
N ALA A 297 11.66 15.99 11.48
CA ALA A 297 12.81 16.31 12.31
C ALA A 297 12.54 17.42 13.36
N SER A 298 11.48 18.22 13.21
CA SER A 298 11.14 19.27 14.18
C SER A 298 10.44 18.73 15.43
N LEU A 299 9.90 17.50 15.37
CA LEU A 299 9.10 16.89 16.44
C LEU A 299 9.84 15.80 17.21
N VAL A 300 11.03 15.45 16.74
CA VAL A 300 11.82 14.33 17.24
C VAL A 300 13.23 14.79 17.57
N ASP A 301 13.93 14.04 18.43
CA ASP A 301 15.37 14.24 18.61
C ASP A 301 16.10 13.80 17.33
N PRO A 302 16.74 14.71 16.58
CA PRO A 302 17.40 14.38 15.31
C PRO A 302 18.48 13.30 15.45
N LYS A 303 19.10 13.17 16.64
CA LYS A 303 20.13 12.15 16.90
C LYS A 303 19.55 10.75 17.10
N SER A 304 18.25 10.66 17.37
CA SER A 304 17.54 9.39 17.56
C SER A 304 16.97 8.81 16.27
N VAL A 305 16.98 9.58 15.17
CA VAL A 305 16.35 9.17 13.92
C VAL A 305 17.16 8.08 13.24
N ARG A 306 16.53 6.93 13.02
CA ARG A 306 17.09 5.83 12.25
C ARG A 306 16.05 5.33 11.26
N VAL A 307 16.46 5.23 10.01
CA VAL A 307 15.61 4.77 8.91
C VAL A 307 16.36 3.71 8.14
N GLU A 308 15.77 2.54 7.98
CA GLU A 308 16.34 1.42 7.25
C GLU A 308 15.37 0.93 6.18
N ALA A 309 15.86 0.79 4.95
CA ALA A 309 15.06 0.27 3.86
C ALA A 309 14.84 -1.24 4.00
N GLY A 310 13.71 -1.71 3.48
CA GLY A 310 13.50 -3.14 3.27
C GLY A 310 14.47 -3.67 2.22
N LYS A 311 14.89 -4.94 2.36
CA LYS A 311 15.82 -5.59 1.42
C LYS A 311 15.25 -6.93 0.96
N ALA A 312 14.97 -7.02 -0.34
CA ALA A 312 14.22 -8.14 -0.91
C ALA A 312 12.92 -8.33 -0.12
N MET A 313 12.59 -9.55 0.30
CA MET A 313 11.44 -9.87 1.13
C MET A 313 11.54 -9.46 2.60
N LYS A 314 12.73 -9.09 3.10
CA LYS A 314 12.91 -8.77 4.52
C LYS A 314 12.59 -7.31 4.80
N SER A 315 11.91 -7.06 5.91
CA SER A 315 11.69 -5.71 6.42
C SER A 315 13.01 -5.03 6.81
N GLY A 316 13.01 -3.71 6.91
CA GLY A 316 14.08 -2.97 7.58
C GLY A 316 14.14 -3.29 9.08
N GLY A 317 15.25 -2.95 9.74
CA GLY A 317 15.33 -3.04 11.20
C GLY A 317 15.28 -4.46 11.75
N MET A 318 15.72 -5.47 10.99
CA MET A 318 15.74 -6.88 11.45
C MET A 318 16.51 -7.09 12.75
N GLU A 319 17.53 -6.25 13.00
CA GLU A 319 18.31 -6.24 14.24
C GLU A 319 17.53 -5.71 15.45
N GLU A 320 16.40 -5.03 15.23
CA GLU A 320 15.49 -4.53 16.28
C GLU A 320 14.37 -5.52 16.61
N ASN A 321 14.48 -6.75 16.10
CA ASN A 321 13.58 -7.86 16.41
C ASN A 321 12.11 -7.48 16.13
N PRO A 322 11.74 -7.34 14.83
CA PRO A 322 10.40 -6.93 14.45
C PRO A 322 9.36 -7.87 15.07
N PRO A 323 8.20 -7.34 15.50
CA PRO A 323 7.16 -8.14 16.12
C PRO A 323 6.58 -9.15 15.13
N GLN A 324 5.93 -10.18 15.66
CA GLN A 324 5.15 -11.12 14.85
C GLN A 324 4.04 -10.36 14.12
N SER A 325 3.85 -10.62 12.83
CA SER A 325 2.77 -9.99 12.07
C SER A 325 1.41 -10.60 12.46
N VAL A 326 0.39 -9.75 12.50
CA VAL A 326 -1.02 -10.11 12.73
C VAL A 326 -1.85 -9.64 11.54
N ARG A 327 -3.00 -10.26 11.26
CA ARG A 327 -3.92 -9.76 10.22
C ARG A 327 -4.90 -8.72 10.74
N SER A 328 -5.91 -9.21 11.47
CA SER A 328 -7.07 -8.42 11.86
C SER A 328 -7.22 -8.31 13.37
N ALA A 329 -6.54 -9.16 14.14
CA ALA A 329 -6.58 -9.15 15.58
C ALA A 329 -5.29 -9.72 16.18
N TYR A 330 -5.00 -9.38 17.43
CA TYR A 330 -3.78 -9.82 18.12
C TYR A 330 -3.63 -11.35 18.24
N TRP A 331 -4.73 -12.10 18.11
CA TRP A 331 -4.73 -13.56 18.11
C TRP A 331 -4.59 -14.18 16.71
N ASP A 332 -4.78 -13.41 15.64
CA ASP A 332 -4.62 -13.86 14.25
C ASP A 332 -3.16 -13.70 13.82
N LEU A 333 -2.30 -14.48 14.50
CA LEU A 333 -0.88 -14.53 14.23
C LEU A 333 -0.65 -15.12 12.84
N VAL A 334 0.12 -14.40 12.02
CA VAL A 334 0.55 -14.84 10.70
C VAL A 334 1.97 -15.32 10.78
N ASP A 335 2.33 -16.35 10.01
CA ASP A 335 3.73 -16.73 9.85
C ASP A 335 4.57 -15.56 9.29
N GLY A 336 5.67 -15.26 9.97
CA GLY A 336 6.60 -14.19 9.62
C GLY A 336 6.47 -12.92 10.44
N LEU A 337 7.31 -11.95 10.09
CA LEU A 337 7.53 -10.72 10.86
C LEU A 337 6.81 -9.54 10.22
N ALA A 338 6.58 -8.50 11.03
CA ALA A 338 6.00 -7.26 10.58
C ALA A 338 6.79 -6.68 9.41
N GLY A 339 6.08 -6.37 8.31
CA GLY A 339 6.65 -5.79 7.11
C GLY A 339 7.37 -6.78 6.19
N GLU A 340 7.35 -8.09 6.43
CA GLU A 340 7.92 -9.05 5.48
C GLU A 340 7.08 -9.13 4.19
N GLY A 341 7.76 -9.15 3.05
CA GLY A 341 7.14 -9.35 1.74
C GLY A 341 6.72 -10.80 1.53
N GLY A 342 5.69 -11.00 0.70
CA GLY A 342 5.15 -12.33 0.41
C GLY A 342 6.17 -13.25 -0.24
N THR A 343 6.41 -14.40 0.38
CA THR A 343 7.30 -15.46 -0.10
C THR A 343 6.51 -16.56 -0.81
N GLY A 344 6.04 -16.25 -2.02
CA GLY A 344 5.35 -17.22 -2.87
C GLY A 344 6.20 -18.45 -3.21
N SER A 345 5.54 -19.51 -3.64
CA SER A 345 6.14 -20.69 -4.25
C SER A 345 5.77 -20.78 -5.72
N THR A 346 6.44 -21.66 -6.48
CA THR A 346 6.10 -21.91 -7.90
C THR A 346 4.68 -22.45 -8.12
N ARG A 347 3.95 -22.75 -7.04
CA ARG A 347 2.56 -23.24 -7.08
C ARG A 347 1.54 -22.20 -6.61
N MET A 348 1.91 -21.37 -5.64
CA MET A 348 0.98 -20.40 -5.04
C MET A 348 1.70 -19.10 -4.69
N PRO A 349 1.12 -17.94 -5.05
CA PRO A 349 1.60 -16.66 -4.55
C PRO A 349 1.20 -16.50 -3.08
N ALA A 350 1.91 -15.63 -2.38
CA ALA A 350 1.67 -15.31 -0.97
C ALA A 350 1.43 -13.81 -0.82
N ARG A 351 0.61 -13.43 0.15
CA ARG A 351 0.44 -12.02 0.51
C ARG A 351 1.63 -11.51 1.32
N GLY A 352 1.81 -10.20 1.36
CA GLY A 352 2.73 -9.56 2.29
C GLY A 352 2.19 -9.59 3.72
N ASN A 353 3.09 -9.37 4.67
CA ASN A 353 2.76 -9.21 6.08
C ASN A 353 2.45 -7.75 6.40
N HIS A 354 1.56 -7.55 7.36
CA HIS A 354 1.20 -6.23 7.87
C HIS A 354 2.43 -5.58 8.52
N GLY A 355 2.44 -4.25 8.54
CA GLY A 355 3.41 -3.46 9.28
C GLY A 355 3.21 -3.61 10.79
N GLY A 356 3.84 -2.73 11.56
CA GLY A 356 3.68 -2.73 13.00
C GLY A 356 4.22 -1.47 13.63
N VAL A 357 3.75 -1.18 14.84
CA VAL A 357 4.26 -0.08 15.66
C VAL A 357 4.55 -0.60 17.06
N ARG A 358 5.73 -0.27 17.57
CA ARG A 358 6.12 -0.47 18.96
C ARG A 358 6.42 0.88 19.59
N LEU A 359 5.89 1.10 20.79
CA LEU A 359 6.14 2.31 21.58
C LEU A 359 6.69 1.93 22.95
N ALA A 360 7.65 2.72 23.43
CA ALA A 360 8.18 2.57 24.78
C ALA A 360 8.23 3.91 25.50
N LYS A 361 8.01 3.84 26.82
CA LYS A 361 8.18 4.97 27.74
C LYS A 361 9.64 5.09 28.16
N PRO A 362 10.07 6.27 28.63
CA PRO A 362 11.41 6.46 29.16
C PRO A 362 11.70 5.44 30.27
N GLY A 363 12.92 4.89 30.27
CA GLY A 363 13.31 3.79 31.16
C GLY A 363 13.17 2.39 30.54
N PHE A 364 12.34 2.21 29.52
CA PHE A 364 12.10 0.92 28.85
C PHE A 364 12.61 0.86 27.40
N PHE A 365 13.39 1.86 26.96
CA PHE A 365 13.84 1.95 25.56
C PHE A 365 14.73 0.79 25.14
N ASN A 366 15.54 0.26 26.07
CA ASN A 366 16.44 -0.87 25.81
C ASN A 366 15.69 -2.21 25.82
N ASP A 367 14.56 -2.28 26.53
CA ASP A 367 13.77 -3.51 26.68
C ASP A 367 13.05 -3.89 25.38
N MET A 368 12.87 -2.92 24.48
CA MET A 368 12.28 -3.15 23.16
C MET A 368 13.07 -4.14 22.29
N LYS A 369 14.36 -4.36 22.55
CA LYS A 369 15.14 -5.35 21.79
C LYS A 369 14.83 -6.79 22.18
N PHE A 370 14.30 -7.00 23.39
CA PHE A 370 14.13 -8.32 23.98
C PHE A 370 12.70 -8.85 23.92
N GLN A 371 11.73 -8.01 23.54
CA GLN A 371 10.33 -8.38 23.39
C GLN A 371 10.00 -8.61 21.91
N ARG A 372 9.45 -9.79 21.59
CA ARG A 372 8.82 -10.08 20.29
C ARG A 372 7.35 -9.78 20.37
#